data_AF-A0A550GX27-F1
#
_entry.id   AF-A0A550GX27-F1
#
_cell.length_a   1.000
_cell.length_b   1.000
_cell.length_c   1.000
_cell.angle_alpha   90.00
_cell.angle_beta   90.00
_cell.angle_gamma   90.00
#
_symmetry.space_group_name_H-M   'P 1'
#
loop_
_entity.id
_entity.type
_entity.pdbx_description
1 polymer ?
#
loop_
_entity_poly.entity_id
_entity_poly.type
_entity_poly.pdbx_seq_one_letter_code
_entity_poly.pdbx_strand_id
1 'polypeptide(L)'
;MNENSNEKFFFGVMHGSNSTMEAKLLIDKVKDYTNLFVLGSWDININEAALNEVCNYAIEAGMSIIVYFDFLPIGTFPWLPNWLETTRERWGERFLGIYLYDEPGGNQIDTNQWQPGWSAKSAMENATDYSDAANKFVTSIPASFSWENLKRLDKNLPIFTSDYALYWFDYLAGYDTIFVELGWNASTTQQIALCRGAANVQGKDWGAIITWTYSDPPYIASELEIYHEMVSAYSAGAEYVIVFDFPKNPEDNVYGILEEDHFKAMKLFWDYTQTFPRETYGQIEGEVALVLPKDYGWGTRRTDKFIEDRIWGFWPEDENTLVIGRNMNRLLSKYALKLDIIYDDPQFNYEEKYSEIYLWNSTIS
;
A
#
# COMPACT_ATOMS: atom_id res chain seq x y z
N MET A 1 31.77 -11.97 13.05
CA MET A 1 30.52 -11.19 13.03
C MET A 1 30.00 -11.28 11.62
N ASN A 2 28.93 -12.05 11.44
CA ASN A 2 28.01 -12.03 10.31
C ASN A 2 26.69 -12.43 10.95
N GLU A 3 26.01 -11.45 11.56
CA GLU A 3 24.61 -11.62 11.93
C GLU A 3 23.81 -11.52 10.63
N ASN A 4 23.19 -12.62 10.26
CA ASN A 4 22.38 -12.80 9.07
C ASN A 4 21.33 -11.68 8.95
N SER A 5 21.45 -10.84 7.92
CA SER A 5 20.32 -10.11 7.36
C SER A 5 19.43 -11.13 6.61
N ASN A 6 18.61 -11.90 7.33
CA ASN A 6 17.43 -12.48 6.70
C ASN A 6 16.46 -11.32 6.54
N GLU A 7 16.42 -10.74 5.34
CA GLU A 7 15.39 -9.78 4.96
C GLU A 7 14.03 -10.47 5.13
N LYS A 8 13.22 -9.96 6.06
CA LYS A 8 12.03 -10.68 6.53
C LYS A 8 10.87 -10.39 5.57
N PHE A 9 10.64 -11.29 4.63
CA PHE A 9 9.46 -11.23 3.75
C PHE A 9 8.17 -11.59 4.51
N PHE A 10 7.12 -10.78 4.33
CA PHE A 10 5.81 -10.98 4.91
C PHE A 10 4.74 -11.26 3.84
N PHE A 11 4.07 -12.40 3.97
CA PHE A 11 2.99 -12.82 3.08
C PHE A 11 1.74 -13.16 3.87
N GLY A 12 0.59 -12.64 3.45
CA GLY A 12 -0.62 -12.73 4.25
C GLY A 12 -1.92 -12.33 3.58
N VAL A 13 -2.93 -12.18 4.42
CA VAL A 13 -4.27 -11.73 4.07
C VAL A 13 -4.67 -10.52 4.90
N MET A 14 -5.53 -9.67 4.34
CA MET A 14 -6.20 -8.60 5.07
C MET A 14 -7.68 -8.93 5.23
N HIS A 15 -8.14 -9.05 6.46
CA HIS A 15 -9.54 -9.36 6.77
C HIS A 15 -10.36 -8.07 6.99
N GLY A 16 -11.36 -7.82 6.12
CA GLY A 16 -12.21 -6.62 6.19
C GLY A 16 -13.59 -6.82 6.80
N SER A 17 -14.04 -8.07 7.06
CA SER A 17 -15.36 -8.35 7.67
C SER A 17 -15.38 -8.00 9.16
N ASN A 18 -16.56 -7.91 9.76
CA ASN A 18 -16.76 -7.54 11.18
C ASN A 18 -16.91 -8.73 12.14
N SER A 19 -16.61 -9.95 11.68
CA SER A 19 -16.78 -11.18 12.45
C SER A 19 -15.45 -11.74 12.94
N THR A 20 -15.24 -11.77 14.26
CA THR A 20 -14.05 -12.42 14.86
C THR A 20 -13.98 -13.91 14.53
N MET A 21 -15.12 -14.56 14.34
CA MET A 21 -15.18 -15.97 13.92
C MET A 21 -14.67 -16.15 12.49
N GLU A 22 -15.10 -15.30 11.56
CA GLU A 22 -14.64 -15.35 10.16
C GLU A 22 -13.13 -15.04 10.08
N ALA A 23 -12.64 -14.06 10.86
CA ALA A 23 -11.21 -13.77 10.98
C ALA A 23 -10.41 -15.01 11.40
N LYS A 24 -10.87 -15.74 12.42
CA LYS A 24 -10.22 -16.97 12.91
C LYS A 24 -10.26 -18.10 11.89
N LEU A 25 -11.39 -18.29 11.20
CA LEU A 25 -11.51 -19.27 10.14
C LEU A 25 -10.55 -18.97 8.98
N LEU A 26 -10.41 -17.70 8.61
CA LEU A 26 -9.44 -17.28 7.60
C LEU A 26 -8.00 -17.56 8.06
N ILE A 27 -7.64 -17.22 9.30
CA ILE A 27 -6.33 -17.54 9.88
C ILE A 27 -6.07 -19.05 9.80
N ASP A 28 -7.01 -19.88 10.24
CA ASP A 28 -6.89 -21.34 10.17
C ASP A 28 -6.71 -21.86 8.74
N LYS A 29 -7.34 -21.19 7.77
CA LYS A 29 -7.25 -21.54 6.34
C LYS A 29 -5.88 -21.25 5.74
N VAL A 30 -5.18 -20.21 6.22
CA VAL A 30 -3.95 -19.69 5.57
C VAL A 30 -2.65 -19.88 6.37
N LYS A 31 -2.72 -20.14 7.67
CA LYS A 31 -1.54 -20.14 8.58
C LYS A 31 -0.38 -21.06 8.18
N ASP A 32 -0.63 -22.10 7.39
CA ASP A 32 0.41 -23.06 6.97
C ASP A 32 1.22 -22.58 5.76
N TYR A 33 0.80 -21.50 5.10
CA TYR A 33 1.46 -20.93 3.90
C TYR A 33 1.45 -19.40 3.89
N THR A 34 1.32 -18.78 5.07
CA THR A 34 1.40 -17.33 5.28
C THR A 34 2.05 -17.04 6.63
N ASN A 35 2.53 -15.82 6.83
CA ASN A 35 3.16 -15.38 8.09
C ASN A 35 2.69 -13.98 8.54
N LEU A 36 1.71 -13.38 7.86
CA LEU A 36 1.16 -12.06 8.14
C LEU A 36 -0.37 -12.10 8.14
N PHE A 37 -0.99 -11.40 9.11
CA PHE A 37 -2.41 -11.16 9.14
C PHE A 37 -2.68 -9.67 9.37
N VAL A 38 -3.32 -9.00 8.41
CA VAL A 38 -3.71 -7.60 8.53
C VAL A 38 -5.17 -7.54 8.98
N LEU A 39 -5.42 -6.94 10.13
CA LEU A 39 -6.78 -6.76 10.64
C LEU A 39 -7.37 -5.47 10.10
N GLY A 40 -8.04 -5.57 8.96
CA GLY A 40 -8.63 -4.49 8.17
C GLY A 40 -10.05 -4.06 8.59
N SER A 41 -10.52 -4.47 9.76
CA SER A 41 -11.92 -4.33 10.17
C SER A 41 -12.13 -3.21 11.20
N TRP A 42 -12.77 -2.12 10.80
CA TRP A 42 -13.09 -1.02 11.71
C TRP A 42 -13.89 -1.47 12.93
N ASP A 43 -14.95 -2.26 12.71
CA ASP A 43 -15.87 -2.72 13.74
C ASP A 43 -15.18 -3.58 14.81
N ILE A 44 -14.22 -4.42 14.40
CA ILE A 44 -13.40 -5.21 15.33
C ILE A 44 -12.42 -4.30 16.07
N ASN A 45 -11.77 -3.37 15.36
CA ASN A 45 -10.67 -2.57 15.87
C ASN A 45 -11.09 -1.52 16.92
N ILE A 46 -12.36 -1.13 16.96
CA ILE A 46 -12.91 -0.25 18.01
C ILE A 46 -13.51 -1.02 19.21
N ASN A 47 -13.44 -2.35 19.21
CA ASN A 47 -13.86 -3.19 20.32
C ASN A 47 -12.65 -3.90 20.94
N GLU A 48 -12.20 -3.42 22.11
CA GLU A 48 -10.99 -3.92 22.78
C GLU A 48 -10.94 -5.45 22.91
N ALA A 49 -12.06 -6.07 23.29
CA ALA A 49 -12.12 -7.52 23.48
C ALA A 49 -11.98 -8.27 22.15
N ALA A 50 -12.69 -7.83 21.12
CA ALA A 50 -12.66 -8.44 19.79
C ALA A 50 -11.29 -8.26 19.11
N LEU A 51 -10.72 -7.06 19.20
CA LEU A 51 -9.37 -6.75 18.72
C LEU A 51 -8.32 -7.66 19.39
N ASN A 52 -8.34 -7.74 20.72
CA ASN A 52 -7.42 -8.62 21.45
C ASN A 52 -7.61 -10.09 21.10
N GLU A 53 -8.86 -10.53 20.93
CA GLU A 53 -9.20 -11.91 20.57
C GLU A 53 -8.58 -12.30 19.23
N VAL A 54 -8.73 -11.48 18.18
CA VAL A 54 -8.21 -11.78 16.84
C VAL A 54 -6.69 -11.65 16.81
N CYS A 55 -6.11 -10.59 17.39
CA CYS A 55 -4.66 -10.41 17.43
C CYS A 55 -3.96 -11.54 18.18
N ASN A 56 -4.46 -11.94 19.36
CA ASN A 56 -3.88 -13.06 20.10
C ASN A 56 -3.95 -14.36 19.28
N TYR A 57 -5.09 -14.62 18.61
CA TYR A 57 -5.26 -15.81 17.80
C TYR A 57 -4.28 -15.88 16.62
N ALA A 58 -4.09 -14.77 15.89
CA ALA A 58 -3.11 -14.71 14.79
C ALA A 58 -1.67 -14.93 15.29
N ILE A 59 -1.31 -14.33 16.43
CA ILE A 59 0.02 -14.49 17.05
C ILE A 59 0.26 -15.93 17.49
N GLU A 60 -0.73 -16.55 18.16
CA GLU A 60 -0.69 -17.96 18.57
C GLU A 60 -0.59 -18.91 17.36
N ALA A 61 -1.20 -18.52 16.22
CA ALA A 61 -1.11 -19.24 14.96
C ALA A 61 0.24 -19.08 14.22
N GLY A 62 1.20 -18.33 14.78
CA GLY A 62 2.52 -18.18 14.16
C GLY A 62 2.73 -16.90 13.35
N MET A 63 1.69 -16.06 13.23
CA MET A 63 1.68 -14.92 12.30
C MET A 63 2.17 -13.62 12.96
N SER A 64 2.58 -12.67 12.14
CA SER A 64 2.75 -11.26 12.51
C SER A 64 1.48 -10.48 12.16
N ILE A 65 1.27 -9.32 12.78
CA ILE A 65 0.03 -8.54 12.65
C ILE A 65 0.29 -7.07 12.33
N ILE A 66 -0.61 -6.51 11.53
CA ILE A 66 -0.81 -5.06 11.30
C ILE A 66 -2.28 -4.77 11.59
N VAL A 67 -2.58 -3.63 12.23
CA VAL A 67 -3.96 -3.28 12.61
C VAL A 67 -4.38 -1.98 11.94
N TYR A 68 -5.52 -2.01 11.25
CA TYR A 68 -6.10 -0.89 10.51
C TYR A 68 -6.88 0.08 11.40
N PHE A 69 -6.73 1.37 11.16
CA PHE A 69 -7.60 2.41 11.69
C PHE A 69 -7.85 3.47 10.62
N ASP A 70 -9.13 3.70 10.28
CA ASP A 70 -9.53 4.85 9.45
C ASP A 70 -9.25 6.18 10.19
N PHE A 71 -9.32 6.17 11.51
CA PHE A 71 -8.82 7.24 12.37
C PHE A 71 -8.62 6.68 13.78
N LEU A 72 -7.94 7.44 14.66
CA LEU A 72 -7.70 7.05 16.05
C LEU A 72 -8.59 7.82 17.03
N PRO A 73 -9.79 7.31 17.35
CA PRO A 73 -10.76 7.93 18.24
C PRO A 73 -10.41 7.79 19.73
N ILE A 74 -9.20 8.20 20.14
CA ILE A 74 -8.72 8.09 21.52
C ILE A 74 -9.66 8.76 22.54
N GLY A 75 -10.33 9.85 22.17
CA GLY A 75 -11.32 10.50 23.04
C GLY A 75 -12.58 9.67 23.27
N THR A 76 -12.95 8.82 22.31
CA THR A 76 -14.14 7.95 22.37
C THR A 76 -13.82 6.59 23.00
N PHE A 77 -12.59 6.10 22.82
CA PHE A 77 -12.14 4.81 23.34
C PHE A 77 -10.92 5.00 24.28
N PRO A 78 -11.16 5.25 25.58
CA PRO A 78 -10.08 5.54 26.54
C PRO A 78 -9.05 4.42 26.73
N TRP A 79 -9.38 3.19 26.33
CA TRP A 79 -8.48 2.04 26.39
C TRP A 79 -7.43 2.05 25.26
N LEU A 80 -7.71 2.72 24.13
CA LEU A 80 -6.90 2.66 22.91
C LEU A 80 -5.46 3.20 23.09
N PRO A 81 -5.21 4.32 23.82
CA PRO A 81 -3.84 4.76 24.10
C PRO A 81 -3.01 3.70 24.81
N ASN A 82 -3.53 3.13 25.89
CA ASN A 82 -2.84 2.10 26.66
C ASN A 82 -2.67 0.82 25.83
N TRP A 83 -3.64 0.49 24.98
CA TRP A 83 -3.51 -0.62 24.04
C TRP A 83 -2.33 -0.41 23.09
N LEU A 84 -2.25 0.76 22.45
CA LEU A 84 -1.16 1.12 21.53
C LEU A 84 0.20 1.12 22.22
N GLU A 85 0.28 1.68 23.43
CA GLU A 85 1.51 1.75 24.24
C GLU A 85 2.06 0.36 24.64
N THR A 86 1.18 -0.62 24.81
CA THR A 86 1.52 -1.96 25.33
C THR A 86 1.63 -3.04 24.24
N THR A 87 1.42 -2.70 22.96
CA THR A 87 1.49 -3.65 21.83
C THR A 87 2.82 -4.40 21.76
N ARG A 88 3.96 -3.68 21.83
CA ARG A 88 5.30 -4.29 21.80
C ARG A 88 5.56 -5.19 23.02
N GLU A 89 5.09 -4.80 24.21
CA GLU A 89 5.20 -5.64 25.41
C GLU A 89 4.40 -6.93 25.27
N ARG A 90 3.23 -6.85 24.62
CA ARG A 90 2.30 -7.98 24.46
C ARG A 90 2.71 -8.95 23.36
N TRP A 91 3.14 -8.44 22.21
CA TRP A 91 3.34 -9.23 20.99
C TRP A 91 4.75 -9.13 20.40
N GLY A 92 5.64 -8.31 20.98
CA GLY A 92 7.03 -8.15 20.53
C GLY A 92 7.13 -7.76 19.07
N GLU A 93 8.13 -8.33 18.38
CA GLU A 93 8.43 -8.12 16.95
C GLU A 93 7.39 -8.73 15.99
N ARG A 94 6.31 -9.30 16.51
CA ARG A 94 5.19 -9.78 15.69
C ARG A 94 4.08 -8.74 15.54
N PHE A 95 4.05 -7.69 16.35
CA PHE A 95 3.24 -6.51 16.06
C PHE A 95 4.07 -5.57 15.18
N LEU A 96 3.72 -5.48 13.90
CA LEU A 96 4.52 -4.74 12.92
C LEU A 96 4.19 -3.25 12.90
N GLY A 97 2.94 -2.87 13.20
CA GLY A 97 2.55 -1.48 13.36
C GLY A 97 1.08 -1.23 13.02
N ILE A 98 0.80 0.02 12.67
CA ILE A 98 -0.56 0.52 12.45
C ILE A 98 -0.73 0.88 10.98
N TYR A 99 -1.72 0.29 10.34
CA TYR A 99 -2.25 0.82 9.10
C TYR A 99 -3.15 2.00 9.47
N LEU A 100 -2.80 3.23 9.06
CA LEU A 100 -3.56 4.45 9.34
C LEU A 100 -3.98 5.18 8.05
N TYR A 101 -5.27 5.45 7.92
CA TYR A 101 -5.92 6.04 6.73
C TYR A 101 -5.79 5.18 5.48
N ASP A 102 -6.93 4.82 4.92
CA ASP A 102 -7.05 4.06 3.68
C ASP A 102 -6.90 5.01 2.48
N GLU A 103 -5.99 4.69 1.57
CA GLU A 103 -5.86 5.32 0.24
C GLU A 103 -5.79 6.87 0.24
N PRO A 104 -4.93 7.52 1.03
CA PRO A 104 -4.91 8.99 1.12
C PRO A 104 -4.67 9.70 -0.23
N GLY A 105 -3.70 9.25 -1.01
CA GLY A 105 -3.38 9.72 -2.35
C GLY A 105 -4.51 9.46 -3.34
N GLY A 106 -5.06 8.25 -3.32
CA GLY A 106 -6.19 7.86 -4.14
C GLY A 106 -7.43 8.70 -3.89
N ASN A 107 -7.83 8.82 -2.63
CA ASN A 107 -8.91 9.69 -2.17
C ASN A 107 -8.69 11.15 -2.60
N GLN A 108 -7.45 11.64 -2.55
CA GLN A 108 -7.12 12.99 -3.00
C GLN A 108 -7.39 13.18 -4.49
N ILE A 109 -7.03 12.20 -5.34
CA ILE A 109 -7.29 12.29 -6.77
C ILE A 109 -8.80 12.20 -7.06
N ASP A 110 -9.52 11.31 -6.38
CA ASP A 110 -10.92 11.02 -6.71
C ASP A 110 -11.92 12.01 -6.11
N THR A 111 -11.60 12.54 -4.93
CA THR A 111 -12.55 13.34 -4.13
C THR A 111 -12.02 14.70 -3.72
N ASN A 112 -10.79 15.06 -4.12
CA ASN A 112 -10.12 16.33 -3.83
C ASN A 112 -9.81 16.54 -2.33
N GLN A 113 -9.78 15.45 -1.57
CA GLN A 113 -9.44 15.41 -0.15
C GLN A 113 -8.79 14.05 0.14
N TRP A 114 -7.74 14.01 0.96
CA TRP A 114 -7.02 12.76 1.26
C TRP A 114 -7.74 11.83 2.24
N GLN A 115 -8.87 12.26 2.82
CA GLN A 115 -9.74 11.42 3.64
C GLN A 115 -11.16 11.97 3.58
N PRO A 116 -12.20 11.13 3.72
CA PRO A 116 -13.54 11.62 4.03
C PRO A 116 -13.59 12.49 5.28
N GLY A 117 -14.20 13.66 5.18
CA GLY A 117 -14.51 14.50 6.34
C GLY A 117 -14.13 15.95 6.16
N TRP A 118 -14.68 16.80 7.03
CA TRP A 118 -14.55 18.25 6.87
C TRP A 118 -13.11 18.75 7.07
N SER A 119 -12.32 18.11 7.94
CA SER A 119 -10.94 18.51 8.24
C SER A 119 -10.01 18.31 7.04
N ALA A 120 -10.01 17.11 6.44
CA ALA A 120 -9.20 16.80 5.27
C ALA A 120 -9.60 17.66 4.07
N LYS A 121 -10.92 17.82 3.84
CA LYS A 121 -11.43 18.76 2.83
C LYS A 121 -10.91 20.18 3.01
N SER A 122 -11.09 20.75 4.20
CA SER A 122 -10.72 22.14 4.49
C SER A 122 -9.22 22.37 4.37
N ALA A 123 -8.40 21.36 4.66
CA ALA A 123 -6.95 21.45 4.51
C ALA A 123 -6.53 21.61 3.04
N MET A 124 -7.24 20.93 2.14
CA MET A 124 -6.97 20.91 0.71
C MET A 124 -7.69 22.02 -0.07
N GLU A 125 -8.66 22.71 0.54
CA GLU A 125 -9.38 23.82 -0.06
C GLU A 125 -8.46 24.96 -0.52
N ASN A 126 -8.87 25.59 -1.63
CA ASN A 126 -8.21 26.73 -2.27
C ASN A 126 -6.73 26.50 -2.62
N ALA A 127 -6.35 25.26 -2.93
CA ALA A 127 -5.04 25.00 -3.53
C ALA A 127 -4.88 25.84 -4.80
N THR A 128 -3.84 26.67 -4.82
CA THR A 128 -3.66 27.72 -5.84
C THR A 128 -2.90 27.23 -7.07
N ASP A 129 -1.99 26.29 -6.88
CA ASP A 129 -1.20 25.62 -7.90
C ASP A 129 -0.74 24.23 -7.42
N TYR A 130 0.04 23.53 -8.24
CA TYR A 130 0.52 22.18 -7.95
C TYR A 130 1.44 22.13 -6.73
N SER A 131 2.30 23.14 -6.53
CA SER A 131 3.20 23.19 -5.38
C SER A 131 2.44 23.43 -4.08
N ASP A 132 1.42 24.29 -4.10
CA ASP A 132 0.53 24.52 -2.96
C ASP A 132 -0.29 23.26 -2.63
N ALA A 133 -0.82 22.57 -3.65
CA ALA A 133 -1.52 21.30 -3.46
C ALA A 133 -0.61 20.22 -2.85
N ALA A 134 0.60 20.04 -3.39
CA ALA A 134 1.59 19.12 -2.85
C ALA A 134 1.92 19.44 -1.39
N ASN A 135 2.23 20.70 -1.09
CA ASN A 135 2.55 21.14 0.26
C ASN A 135 1.37 20.93 1.23
N LYS A 136 0.12 21.22 0.83
CA LYS A 136 -1.08 20.97 1.64
C LYS A 136 -1.27 19.49 1.92
N PHE A 137 -1.11 18.63 0.91
CA PHE A 137 -1.23 17.18 1.08
C PHE A 137 -0.21 16.67 2.11
N VAL A 138 1.08 16.91 1.88
CA VAL A 138 2.16 16.38 2.73
C VAL A 138 2.15 16.94 4.16
N THR A 139 1.60 18.15 4.37
CA THR A 139 1.55 18.76 5.72
C THR A 139 0.26 18.47 6.47
N SER A 140 -0.86 18.23 5.79
CA SER A 140 -2.16 18.08 6.46
C SER A 140 -2.39 16.68 7.02
N ILE A 141 -1.89 15.64 6.36
CA ILE A 141 -1.94 14.25 6.87
C ILE A 141 -1.23 14.13 8.24
N PRO A 142 0.06 14.51 8.39
CA PRO A 142 0.75 14.42 9.68
C PRO A 142 0.26 15.43 10.72
N ALA A 143 -0.50 16.45 10.33
CA ALA A 143 -1.16 17.40 11.24
C ALA A 143 -2.56 16.93 11.68
N SER A 144 -3.03 15.80 11.16
CA SER A 144 -4.31 15.21 11.53
C SER A 144 -4.32 14.77 13.00
N PHE A 145 -5.53 14.69 13.58
CA PHE A 145 -5.68 14.31 14.98
C PHE A 145 -5.13 12.90 15.28
N SER A 146 -5.35 11.93 14.39
CA SER A 146 -4.87 10.56 14.58
C SER A 146 -3.35 10.49 14.56
N TRP A 147 -2.72 11.20 13.63
CA TRP A 147 -1.26 11.21 13.53
C TRP A 147 -0.62 11.89 14.74
N GLU A 148 -1.13 13.06 15.14
CA GLU A 148 -0.67 13.77 16.34
C GLU A 148 -0.86 12.94 17.61
N ASN A 149 -1.92 12.14 17.66
CA ASN A 149 -2.12 11.18 18.74
C ASN A 149 -1.03 10.09 18.77
N LEU A 150 -0.68 9.49 17.63
CA LEU A 150 0.41 8.50 17.58
C LEU A 150 1.74 9.11 18.00
N LYS A 151 2.08 10.31 17.50
CA LYS A 151 3.30 11.04 17.90
C LYS A 151 3.37 11.26 19.41
N ARG A 152 2.24 11.58 20.06
CA ARG A 152 2.18 11.83 21.51
C ARG A 152 2.42 10.59 22.37
N LEU A 153 2.15 9.39 21.84
CA LEU A 153 2.44 8.15 22.56
C LEU A 153 3.94 7.88 22.67
N ASP A 154 4.79 8.63 21.94
CA ASP A 154 6.26 8.52 21.93
C ASP A 154 6.73 7.07 21.70
N LYS A 155 5.96 6.34 20.88
CA LYS A 155 6.32 5.01 20.40
C LYS A 155 6.62 5.19 18.93
N ASN A 156 7.84 4.89 18.51
CA ASN A 156 8.20 4.73 17.10
C ASN A 156 7.48 3.48 16.55
N LEU A 157 6.16 3.58 16.36
CA LEU A 157 5.33 2.57 15.73
C LEU A 157 5.38 2.82 14.22
N PRO A 158 5.77 1.81 13.42
CA PRO A 158 5.68 1.92 11.98
C PRO A 158 4.25 2.22 11.54
N ILE A 159 4.10 3.20 10.63
CA ILE A 159 2.82 3.60 10.07
C ILE A 159 2.74 3.13 8.62
N PHE A 160 1.71 2.33 8.35
CA PHE A 160 1.40 1.77 7.04
C PHE A 160 0.19 2.49 6.44
N THR A 161 0.08 2.44 5.12
CA THR A 161 -1.15 2.72 4.36
C THR A 161 -1.13 1.88 3.08
N SER A 162 -2.25 1.76 2.38
CA SER A 162 -2.29 1.31 0.99
C SER A 162 -2.79 2.43 0.10
N ASP A 163 -2.38 2.41 -1.16
CA ASP A 163 -2.80 3.43 -2.11
C ASP A 163 -2.73 2.95 -3.58
N TYR A 164 -3.43 3.66 -4.46
CA TYR A 164 -3.41 3.48 -5.92
C TYR A 164 -2.88 4.71 -6.68
N ALA A 165 -2.49 5.78 -5.97
CA ALA A 165 -1.90 6.99 -6.55
C ALA A 165 -1.01 7.75 -5.55
N LEU A 166 -0.22 8.71 -6.05
CA LEU A 166 0.51 9.70 -5.23
C LEU A 166 1.51 9.15 -4.18
N TYR A 167 1.97 7.90 -4.30
CA TYR A 167 2.93 7.25 -3.39
C TYR A 167 4.11 8.10 -2.94
N TRP A 168 4.68 8.90 -3.85
CA TRP A 168 5.78 9.82 -3.53
C TRP A 168 5.43 10.78 -2.39
N PHE A 169 4.22 11.32 -2.44
CA PHE A 169 3.72 12.31 -1.50
C PHE A 169 3.23 11.69 -0.21
N ASP A 170 2.77 10.45 -0.23
CA ASP A 170 2.46 9.68 0.99
C ASP A 170 3.73 9.44 1.82
N TYR A 171 4.84 9.05 1.19
CA TYR A 171 6.11 8.96 1.91
C TYR A 171 6.58 10.32 2.44
N LEU A 172 6.42 11.40 1.66
CA LEU A 172 6.70 12.77 2.15
C LEU A 172 5.79 13.18 3.31
N ALA A 173 4.55 12.70 3.36
CA ALA A 173 3.61 12.93 4.47
C ALA A 173 4.04 12.19 5.75
N GLY A 174 4.90 11.18 5.63
CA GLY A 174 5.59 10.55 6.74
C GLY A 174 5.31 9.07 6.93
N TYR A 175 4.63 8.40 5.99
CA TYR A 175 4.42 6.95 6.07
C TYR A 175 5.75 6.19 6.05
N ASP A 176 5.81 5.06 6.75
CA ASP A 176 6.99 4.19 6.79
C ASP A 176 6.96 3.15 5.67
N THR A 177 5.77 2.63 5.39
CA THR A 177 5.55 1.64 4.34
C THR A 177 4.23 1.93 3.64
N ILE A 178 4.25 1.85 2.31
CA ILE A 178 3.03 1.90 1.50
C ILE A 178 2.82 0.56 0.82
N PHE A 179 1.58 0.08 0.84
CA PHE A 179 1.16 -1.04 0.03
C PHE A 179 0.58 -0.53 -1.29
N VAL A 180 1.29 -0.79 -2.39
CA VAL A 180 0.75 -0.53 -3.72
C VAL A 180 -0.47 -1.40 -3.95
N GLU A 181 -1.58 -0.80 -4.36
CA GLU A 181 -2.80 -1.52 -4.67
C GLU A 181 -2.77 -2.06 -6.09
N LEU A 182 -2.90 -3.38 -6.20
CA LEU A 182 -2.96 -4.11 -7.45
C LEU A 182 -4.41 -4.54 -7.65
N GLY A 183 -5.11 -3.83 -8.53
CA GLY A 183 -6.55 -3.95 -8.73
C GLY A 183 -7.04 -3.09 -9.90
N TRP A 184 -8.36 -3.02 -10.05
CA TRP A 184 -9.12 -2.21 -11.04
C TRP A 184 -8.68 -2.34 -12.50
N ASN A 185 -8.06 -3.47 -12.88
CA ASN A 185 -7.37 -3.65 -14.17
C ASN A 185 -6.26 -2.59 -14.42
N ALA A 186 -5.70 -2.00 -13.38
CA ALA A 186 -4.55 -1.11 -13.49
C ALA A 186 -3.30 -1.90 -13.90
N SER A 187 -2.34 -1.22 -14.53
CA SER A 187 -1.07 -1.87 -14.89
C SER A 187 -0.24 -2.16 -13.65
N THR A 188 -0.11 -3.44 -13.29
CA THR A 188 0.73 -3.91 -12.17
C THR A 188 2.15 -3.35 -12.23
N THR A 189 2.77 -3.41 -13.41
CA THR A 189 4.15 -2.91 -13.60
C THR A 189 4.25 -1.40 -13.40
N GLN A 190 3.25 -0.64 -13.86
CA GLN A 190 3.24 0.81 -13.65
C GLN A 190 3.09 1.16 -12.17
N GLN A 191 2.16 0.50 -11.47
CA GLN A 191 1.92 0.75 -10.05
C GLN A 191 3.14 0.39 -9.21
N ILE A 192 3.78 -0.76 -9.48
CA ILE A 192 5.06 -1.13 -8.87
C ILE A 192 6.14 -0.07 -9.16
N ALA A 193 6.28 0.39 -10.41
CA ALA A 193 7.31 1.37 -10.76
C ALA A 193 7.13 2.71 -10.01
N LEU A 194 5.89 3.16 -9.80
CA LEU A 194 5.58 4.37 -9.04
C LEU A 194 5.87 4.20 -7.55
N CYS A 195 5.34 3.14 -6.93
CA CYS A 195 5.49 2.91 -5.49
C CYS A 195 6.93 2.56 -5.10
N ARG A 196 7.54 1.58 -5.79
CA ARG A 196 8.93 1.19 -5.55
C ARG A 196 9.89 2.33 -5.84
N GLY A 197 9.68 3.10 -6.92
CA GLY A 197 10.50 4.26 -7.22
C GLY A 197 10.50 5.31 -6.10
N ALA A 198 9.33 5.59 -5.53
CA ALA A 198 9.20 6.46 -4.37
C ALA A 198 9.93 5.91 -3.14
N ALA A 199 9.67 4.64 -2.80
CA ALA A 199 10.30 3.95 -1.68
C ALA A 199 11.84 3.93 -1.80
N ASN A 200 12.35 3.48 -2.95
CA ASN A 200 13.78 3.36 -3.23
C ASN A 200 14.51 4.69 -3.08
N VAL A 201 13.96 5.78 -3.63
CA VAL A 201 14.61 7.09 -3.56
C VAL A 201 14.59 7.64 -2.13
N GLN A 202 13.47 7.49 -1.42
CA GLN A 202 13.28 8.01 -0.07
C GLN A 202 13.84 7.11 1.04
N GLY A 203 14.34 5.90 0.69
CA GLY A 203 14.92 4.95 1.64
C GLY A 203 13.87 4.36 2.57
N LYS A 204 12.72 3.97 2.01
CA LYS A 204 11.55 3.47 2.71
C LYS A 204 11.19 2.05 2.24
N ASP A 205 10.43 1.34 3.05
CA ASP A 205 9.94 0.00 2.72
C ASP A 205 8.64 0.12 1.93
N TRP A 206 8.31 -0.89 1.12
CA TRP A 206 7.05 -0.94 0.39
C TRP A 206 6.53 -2.37 0.29
N GLY A 207 5.24 -2.50 0.00
CA GLY A 207 4.58 -3.78 -0.23
C GLY A 207 3.51 -3.69 -1.29
N ALA A 208 2.76 -4.76 -1.48
CA ALA A 208 1.59 -4.80 -2.35
C ALA A 208 0.38 -5.38 -1.63
N ILE A 209 -0.80 -4.81 -1.92
CA ILE A 209 -2.08 -5.42 -1.59
C ILE A 209 -2.85 -5.72 -2.88
N ILE A 210 -3.18 -6.98 -3.09
CA ILE A 210 -4.01 -7.44 -4.19
C ILE A 210 -5.45 -7.22 -3.77
N THR A 211 -6.17 -6.38 -4.50
CA THR A 211 -7.51 -5.90 -4.16
C THR A 211 -8.49 -6.07 -5.32
N TRP A 212 -9.63 -5.39 -5.26
CA TRP A 212 -10.70 -5.51 -6.24
C TRP A 212 -10.21 -5.20 -7.64
N THR A 213 -10.46 -6.12 -8.55
CA THR A 213 -10.26 -5.98 -10.00
C THR A 213 -11.55 -5.49 -10.69
N TYR A 214 -12.71 -5.86 -10.14
CA TYR A 214 -14.02 -5.59 -10.68
C TYR A 214 -14.93 -4.90 -9.66
N SER A 215 -15.83 -4.03 -10.13
CA SER A 215 -16.82 -3.35 -9.28
C SER A 215 -18.02 -4.24 -8.91
N ASP A 216 -18.15 -5.39 -9.57
CA ASP A 216 -19.19 -6.39 -9.38
C ASP A 216 -18.54 -7.77 -9.13
N PRO A 217 -19.27 -8.74 -8.57
CA PRO A 217 -18.78 -10.12 -8.40
C PRO A 217 -18.15 -10.66 -9.70
N PRO A 218 -16.99 -11.34 -9.62
CA PRO A 218 -16.35 -11.89 -8.42
C PRO A 218 -15.48 -10.91 -7.60
N TYR A 219 -15.49 -9.62 -7.95
CA TYR A 219 -14.69 -8.54 -7.34
C TYR A 219 -13.17 -8.67 -7.50
N ILE A 220 -12.57 -9.82 -7.21
CA ILE A 220 -11.13 -10.08 -7.35
C ILE A 220 -10.82 -10.86 -8.65
N ALA A 221 -9.60 -10.72 -9.15
CA ALA A 221 -9.12 -11.43 -10.33
C ALA A 221 -9.02 -12.95 -10.12
N SER A 222 -8.81 -13.69 -11.20
CA SER A 222 -8.70 -15.14 -11.17
C SER A 222 -7.44 -15.66 -10.45
N GLU A 223 -7.40 -16.95 -10.12
CA GLU A 223 -6.25 -17.66 -9.53
C GLU A 223 -4.92 -17.30 -10.20
N LEU A 224 -4.87 -17.39 -11.53
CA LEU A 224 -3.62 -17.17 -12.28
C LEU A 224 -3.20 -15.70 -12.26
N GLU A 225 -4.16 -14.78 -12.32
CA GLU A 225 -3.90 -13.34 -12.31
C GLU A 225 -3.33 -12.91 -10.95
N ILE A 226 -3.99 -13.26 -9.84
CA ILE A 226 -3.49 -12.89 -8.50
C ILE A 226 -2.14 -13.56 -8.21
N TYR A 227 -1.91 -14.79 -8.71
CA TYR A 227 -0.61 -15.45 -8.60
C TYR A 227 0.49 -14.64 -9.28
N HIS A 228 0.24 -14.15 -10.51
CA HIS A 228 1.20 -13.35 -11.24
C HIS A 228 1.44 -11.98 -10.61
N GLU A 229 0.42 -11.36 -10.02
CA GLU A 229 0.57 -10.10 -9.27
C GLU A 229 1.44 -10.29 -8.03
N MET A 230 1.17 -11.33 -7.22
CA MET A 230 2.00 -11.68 -6.06
C MET A 230 3.45 -11.96 -6.45
N VAL A 231 3.69 -12.75 -7.51
CA VAL A 231 5.04 -13.02 -8.03
C VAL A 231 5.72 -11.75 -8.52
N SER A 232 5.00 -10.85 -9.20
CA SER A 232 5.54 -9.60 -9.72
C SER A 232 5.99 -8.67 -8.59
N ALA A 233 5.13 -8.46 -7.59
CA ALA A 233 5.47 -7.68 -6.40
C ALA A 233 6.66 -8.28 -5.65
N TYR A 234 6.64 -9.60 -5.42
CA TYR A 234 7.75 -10.28 -4.75
C TYR A 234 9.05 -10.17 -5.53
N SER A 235 9.02 -10.38 -6.84
CA SER A 235 10.22 -10.33 -7.67
C SER A 235 10.77 -8.90 -7.78
N ALA A 236 9.92 -7.88 -7.63
CA ALA A 236 10.33 -6.47 -7.64
C ALA A 236 10.83 -5.95 -6.28
N GLY A 237 10.80 -6.77 -5.23
CA GLY A 237 11.35 -6.42 -3.91
C GLY A 237 10.34 -6.00 -2.85
N ALA A 238 9.03 -6.16 -3.06
CA ALA A 238 8.01 -5.84 -2.05
C ALA A 238 8.23 -6.60 -0.74
N GLU A 239 8.42 -5.94 0.39
CA GLU A 239 8.60 -6.63 1.68
C GLU A 239 7.31 -7.31 2.17
N TYR A 240 6.17 -6.80 1.71
CA TYR A 240 4.84 -7.27 2.06
C TYR A 240 4.06 -7.64 0.80
N VAL A 241 3.40 -8.79 0.81
CA VAL A 241 2.39 -9.16 -0.19
C VAL A 241 1.13 -9.61 0.56
N ILE A 242 0.03 -8.92 0.31
CA ILE A 242 -1.23 -9.08 1.05
C ILE A 242 -2.36 -9.33 0.06
N VAL A 243 -3.25 -10.27 0.35
CA VAL A 243 -4.50 -10.44 -0.41
C VAL A 243 -5.66 -9.89 0.40
N PHE A 244 -6.42 -8.94 -0.14
CA PHE A 244 -7.56 -8.32 0.52
C PHE A 244 -8.80 -9.22 0.49
N ASP A 245 -9.44 -9.40 1.65
CA ASP A 245 -10.63 -10.23 1.84
C ASP A 245 -11.84 -9.43 2.34
N PHE A 246 -12.54 -8.78 1.41
CA PHE A 246 -13.83 -8.10 1.59
C PHE A 246 -14.40 -7.68 0.22
N PRO A 247 -15.73 -7.59 -0.03
CA PRO A 247 -16.83 -7.88 0.88
C PRO A 247 -17.09 -9.38 1.01
N LYS A 248 -18.15 -9.75 1.72
CA LYS A 248 -18.62 -11.12 1.72
C LYS A 248 -19.39 -11.41 0.42
N ASN A 249 -18.89 -12.35 -0.39
CA ASN A 249 -19.55 -12.76 -1.62
C ASN A 249 -19.19 -14.21 -2.02
N PRO A 250 -20.19 -15.10 -2.19
CA PRO A 250 -21.60 -14.95 -1.81
C PRO A 250 -21.79 -14.75 -0.28
N GLU A 251 -22.98 -14.37 0.18
CA GLU A 251 -23.27 -14.07 1.60
C GLU A 251 -22.96 -15.21 2.58
N ASP A 252 -22.91 -16.46 2.12
CA ASP A 252 -22.56 -17.64 2.91
C ASP A 252 -21.07 -18.01 2.87
N ASN A 253 -20.26 -17.32 2.05
CA ASN A 253 -18.81 -17.52 2.02
C ASN A 253 -18.16 -16.97 3.28
N VAL A 254 -17.70 -17.85 4.17
CA VAL A 254 -17.03 -17.47 5.43
C VAL A 254 -15.65 -16.84 5.22
N TYR A 255 -15.13 -16.84 3.99
CA TYR A 255 -13.85 -16.28 3.59
C TYR A 255 -14.03 -15.06 2.69
N GLY A 256 -15.02 -14.21 3.00
CA GLY A 256 -15.28 -12.96 2.29
C GLY A 256 -15.45 -13.13 0.77
N ILE A 257 -14.48 -12.65 -0.01
CA ILE A 257 -14.43 -12.81 -1.48
C ILE A 257 -13.50 -13.94 -1.95
N LEU A 258 -12.73 -14.53 -1.03
CA LEU A 258 -11.75 -15.55 -1.39
C LEU A 258 -12.44 -16.90 -1.61
N GLU A 259 -12.05 -17.55 -2.70
CA GLU A 259 -12.53 -18.86 -3.10
C GLU A 259 -11.37 -19.87 -3.05
N GLU A 260 -11.67 -21.15 -3.25
CA GLU A 260 -10.65 -22.19 -3.11
C GLU A 260 -9.52 -22.08 -4.13
N ASP A 261 -9.81 -21.55 -5.31
CA ASP A 261 -8.79 -21.28 -6.32
C ASP A 261 -7.87 -20.12 -5.89
N HIS A 262 -8.38 -19.10 -5.17
CA HIS A 262 -7.52 -18.05 -4.61
C HIS A 262 -6.55 -18.60 -3.56
N PHE A 263 -7.02 -19.50 -2.67
CA PHE A 263 -6.14 -20.16 -1.69
C PHE A 263 -5.08 -21.06 -2.33
N LYS A 264 -5.39 -21.70 -3.47
CA LYS A 264 -4.38 -22.45 -4.25
C LYS A 264 -3.30 -21.53 -4.82
N ALA A 265 -3.68 -20.40 -5.41
CA ALA A 265 -2.72 -19.39 -5.88
C ALA A 265 -1.81 -18.89 -4.76
N MET A 266 -2.38 -18.59 -3.59
CA MET A 266 -1.60 -18.16 -2.42
C MET A 266 -0.60 -19.23 -1.97
N LYS A 267 -1.02 -20.49 -1.91
CA LYS A 267 -0.12 -21.59 -1.55
C LYS A 267 0.96 -21.80 -2.60
N LEU A 268 0.62 -21.72 -3.88
CA LEU A 268 1.58 -21.81 -4.98
C LEU A 268 2.61 -20.68 -4.92
N PHE A 269 2.17 -19.46 -4.58
CA PHE A 269 3.05 -18.33 -4.37
C PHE A 269 3.96 -18.53 -3.15
N TRP A 270 3.43 -19.04 -2.04
CA TRP A 270 4.26 -19.39 -0.90
C TRP A 270 5.36 -20.38 -1.27
N ASP A 271 5.00 -21.50 -1.93
CA ASP A 271 5.96 -22.49 -2.40
C ASP A 271 7.00 -21.88 -3.37
N TYR A 272 6.59 -20.93 -4.21
CA TYR A 272 7.49 -20.16 -5.08
C TYR A 272 8.52 -19.37 -4.26
N THR A 273 8.11 -18.63 -3.23
CA THR A 273 9.05 -17.85 -2.39
C THR A 273 10.02 -18.73 -1.60
N GLN A 274 9.60 -19.94 -1.21
CA GLN A 274 10.48 -20.92 -0.56
C GLN A 274 11.47 -21.55 -1.54
N THR A 275 11.06 -21.72 -2.80
CA THR A 275 11.90 -22.30 -3.86
C THR A 275 12.90 -21.28 -4.42
N PHE A 276 12.48 -20.02 -4.50
CA PHE A 276 13.24 -18.90 -5.05
C PHE A 276 13.43 -17.77 -4.02
N PRO A 277 14.06 -18.03 -2.86
CA PRO A 277 14.27 -17.03 -1.83
C PRO A 277 15.18 -15.89 -2.33
N ARG A 278 14.82 -14.64 -2.02
CA ARG A 278 15.56 -13.43 -2.45
C ARG A 278 17.03 -13.44 -2.03
N GLU A 279 17.36 -14.01 -0.88
CA GLU A 279 18.75 -14.08 -0.41
C GLU A 279 19.65 -14.90 -1.33
N THR A 280 19.06 -15.81 -2.13
CA THR A 280 19.80 -16.65 -3.08
C THR A 280 19.61 -16.19 -4.53
N TYR A 281 18.40 -15.78 -4.90
CA TYR A 281 18.05 -15.48 -6.30
C TYR A 281 18.02 -13.97 -6.62
N GLY A 282 18.13 -13.11 -5.60
CA GLY A 282 18.03 -11.66 -5.73
C GLY A 282 16.61 -11.17 -6.01
N GLN A 283 16.51 -9.89 -6.31
CA GLN A 283 15.29 -9.21 -6.75
C GLN A 283 15.57 -8.39 -8.02
N ILE A 284 14.51 -8.02 -8.73
CA ILE A 284 14.58 -7.13 -9.88
C ILE A 284 14.63 -5.70 -9.37
N GLU A 285 15.81 -5.10 -9.46
CA GLU A 285 16.05 -3.71 -9.08
C GLU A 285 15.51 -2.72 -10.13
N GLY A 286 15.20 -1.50 -9.67
CA GLY A 286 14.98 -0.36 -10.54
C GLY A 286 16.30 0.11 -11.15
N GLU A 287 16.60 -0.29 -12.38
CA GLU A 287 17.85 0.04 -13.07
C GLU A 287 17.78 1.40 -13.80
N VAL A 288 16.56 1.85 -14.15
CA VAL A 288 16.27 3.03 -14.96
C VAL A 288 15.17 3.85 -14.30
N ALA A 289 15.28 5.17 -14.35
CA ALA A 289 14.25 6.07 -13.82
C ALA A 289 13.57 6.92 -14.89
N LEU A 290 12.25 7.05 -14.80
CA LEU A 290 11.48 8.16 -15.37
C LEU A 290 11.26 9.22 -14.28
N VAL A 291 11.73 10.43 -14.51
CA VAL A 291 11.62 11.54 -13.54
C VAL A 291 10.49 12.48 -13.93
N LEU A 292 9.44 12.52 -13.11
CA LEU A 292 8.29 13.40 -13.21
C LEU A 292 8.61 14.79 -12.61
N PRO A 293 7.90 15.86 -13.02
CA PRO A 293 8.07 17.17 -12.38
C PRO A 293 7.68 17.13 -10.89
N LYS A 294 8.51 17.71 -10.02
CA LYS A 294 8.44 17.67 -8.54
C LYS A 294 7.03 17.59 -7.92
N ASP A 295 6.13 18.47 -8.34
CA ASP A 295 4.82 18.63 -7.69
C ASP A 295 3.66 18.15 -8.58
N TYR A 296 3.95 17.37 -9.63
CA TYR A 296 2.96 16.94 -10.61
C TYR A 296 2.18 15.70 -10.13
N GLY A 297 1.24 15.93 -9.20
CA GLY A 297 0.39 14.89 -8.61
C GLY A 297 -0.72 14.39 -9.56
N TRP A 298 -0.34 13.84 -10.72
CA TRP A 298 -1.27 13.18 -11.64
C TRP A 298 -1.56 11.75 -11.18
N GLY A 299 -2.82 11.32 -11.23
CA GLY A 299 -3.19 9.96 -10.82
C GLY A 299 -2.52 8.86 -11.67
N THR A 300 -2.23 9.12 -12.95
CA THR A 300 -1.66 8.17 -13.93
C THR A 300 -2.54 6.95 -14.25
N ARG A 301 -3.84 6.99 -13.96
CA ARG A 301 -4.75 5.82 -14.00
C ARG A 301 -5.55 5.70 -15.30
N ARG A 302 -5.16 6.40 -16.36
CA ARG A 302 -5.90 6.37 -17.63
C ARG A 302 -6.04 4.93 -18.15
N THR A 303 -7.28 4.48 -18.30
CA THR A 303 -7.64 3.19 -18.89
C THR A 303 -8.84 3.35 -19.84
N ASP A 304 -9.35 2.26 -20.39
CA ASP A 304 -10.65 2.23 -21.07
C ASP A 304 -11.82 2.61 -20.15
N LYS A 305 -11.67 2.40 -18.83
CA LYS A 305 -12.66 2.76 -17.80
C LYS A 305 -12.43 4.17 -17.24
N PHE A 306 -11.18 4.58 -17.07
CA PHE A 306 -10.80 5.92 -16.59
C PHE A 306 -10.34 6.78 -17.77
N ILE A 307 -11.30 7.39 -18.46
CA ILE A 307 -11.07 8.16 -19.70
C ILE A 307 -10.39 9.51 -19.41
N GLU A 308 -10.67 10.08 -18.24
CA GLU A 308 -10.05 11.31 -17.74
C GLU A 308 -9.55 11.04 -16.33
N ASP A 309 -8.29 11.42 -16.07
CA ASP A 309 -7.74 11.47 -14.73
C ASP A 309 -7.50 12.93 -14.32
N ARG A 310 -7.03 13.18 -13.10
CA ARG A 310 -6.88 14.56 -12.60
C ARG A 310 -5.50 14.78 -11.99
N ILE A 311 -5.10 16.05 -11.98
CA ILE A 311 -3.91 16.51 -11.27
C ILE A 311 -4.37 17.03 -9.92
N TRP A 312 -3.92 16.39 -8.85
CA TRP A 312 -4.32 16.63 -7.45
C TRP A 312 -5.83 16.54 -7.19
N GLY A 313 -6.60 15.92 -8.10
CA GLY A 313 -8.07 15.95 -8.10
C GLY A 313 -8.69 17.30 -8.53
N PHE A 314 -7.95 18.41 -8.43
CA PHE A 314 -8.49 19.73 -8.75
C PHE A 314 -8.48 20.06 -10.23
N TRP A 315 -7.33 19.84 -10.88
CA TRP A 315 -7.11 20.32 -12.24
C TRP A 315 -7.34 19.21 -13.26
N PRO A 316 -7.89 19.55 -14.45
CA PRO A 316 -7.86 18.61 -15.56
C PRO A 316 -6.41 18.34 -15.97
N GLU A 317 -6.24 17.27 -16.74
CA GLU A 317 -4.99 16.98 -17.43
C GLU A 317 -4.54 18.16 -18.30
N ASP A 318 -3.23 18.40 -18.31
CA ASP A 318 -2.59 19.46 -19.09
C ASP A 318 -1.80 18.87 -20.27
N GLU A 319 -1.09 19.73 -21.00
CA GLU A 319 -0.26 19.30 -22.13
C GLU A 319 0.91 18.39 -21.72
N ASN A 320 1.37 18.48 -20.46
CA ASN A 320 2.43 17.62 -19.94
C ASN A 320 1.93 16.19 -19.74
N THR A 321 0.65 16.00 -19.39
CA THR A 321 0.04 14.67 -19.21
C THR A 321 0.27 13.78 -20.43
N LEU A 322 0.08 14.32 -21.63
CA LEU A 322 0.24 13.56 -22.88
C LEU A 322 1.70 13.17 -23.15
N VAL A 323 2.65 14.04 -22.79
CA VAL A 323 4.08 13.78 -22.96
C VAL A 323 4.54 12.74 -21.94
N ILE A 324 4.19 12.94 -20.66
CA ILE A 324 4.47 12.02 -19.55
C ILE A 324 3.91 10.64 -19.86
N GLY A 325 2.61 10.52 -20.15
CA GLY A 325 1.97 9.23 -20.40
C GLY A 325 2.57 8.48 -21.58
N ARG A 326 2.93 9.19 -22.66
CA ARG A 326 3.61 8.57 -23.81
C ARG A 326 4.98 8.01 -23.44
N ASN A 327 5.78 8.80 -22.73
CA ASN A 327 7.14 8.41 -22.35
C ASN A 327 7.11 7.28 -21.32
N MET A 328 6.22 7.37 -20.34
CA MET A 328 5.94 6.31 -19.37
C MET A 328 5.60 4.99 -20.06
N ASN A 329 4.63 4.98 -20.97
CA ASN A 329 4.24 3.76 -21.70
C ASN A 329 5.39 3.15 -22.52
N ARG A 330 6.22 3.98 -23.16
CA ARG A 330 7.41 3.52 -23.90
C ARG A 330 8.43 2.87 -22.98
N LEU A 331 8.72 3.51 -21.85
CA LEU A 331 9.69 3.00 -20.88
C LEU A 331 9.19 1.73 -20.19
N LEU A 332 7.91 1.68 -19.80
CA LEU A 332 7.29 0.47 -19.24
C LEU A 332 7.35 -0.68 -20.24
N SER A 333 7.08 -0.43 -21.53
CA SER A 333 7.19 -1.45 -22.57
C SER A 333 8.64 -1.94 -22.79
N LYS A 334 9.64 -1.07 -22.56
CA LYS A 334 11.05 -1.37 -22.80
C LYS A 334 11.73 -2.03 -21.59
N TYR A 335 11.44 -1.58 -20.39
CA TYR A 335 12.16 -1.95 -19.16
C TYR A 335 11.32 -2.76 -18.17
N ALA A 336 9.99 -2.76 -18.32
CA ALA A 336 9.07 -3.46 -17.41
C ALA A 336 9.39 -3.18 -15.93
N LEU A 337 9.55 -4.23 -15.10
CA LEU A 337 9.88 -4.12 -13.67
C LEU A 337 11.26 -3.51 -13.39
N LYS A 338 12.10 -3.20 -14.39
CA LYS A 338 13.36 -2.48 -14.20
C LYS A 338 13.22 -0.96 -14.22
N LEU A 339 12.02 -0.46 -14.50
CA LEU A 339 11.72 0.98 -14.45
C LEU A 339 11.25 1.36 -13.05
N ASP A 340 11.82 2.44 -12.51
CA ASP A 340 11.23 3.23 -11.43
C ASP A 340 10.66 4.54 -12.00
N ILE A 341 9.56 5.01 -11.43
CA ILE A 341 8.98 6.30 -11.75
C ILE A 341 9.06 7.15 -10.49
N ILE A 342 9.77 8.27 -10.57
CA ILE A 342 10.15 9.12 -9.43
C ILE A 342 9.84 10.58 -9.73
N TYR A 343 10.07 11.46 -8.76
CA TYR A 343 9.86 12.90 -8.90
C TYR A 343 11.19 13.67 -8.84
N ASP A 344 11.26 14.78 -9.56
CA ASP A 344 12.38 15.72 -9.54
C ASP A 344 12.39 16.55 -8.26
N ASP A 345 12.51 15.88 -7.12
CA ASP A 345 12.55 16.50 -5.80
C ASP A 345 14.00 16.72 -5.35
N PRO A 346 14.46 17.97 -5.22
CA PRO A 346 15.84 18.28 -4.83
C PRO A 346 16.20 17.83 -3.40
N GLN A 347 15.23 17.35 -2.60
CA GLN A 347 15.50 16.76 -1.29
C GLN A 347 16.26 15.43 -1.39
N PHE A 348 16.20 14.74 -2.53
CA PHE A 348 16.79 13.42 -2.69
C PHE A 348 17.77 13.38 -3.86
N ASN A 349 18.93 12.74 -3.63
CA ASN A 349 19.86 12.43 -4.70
C ASN A 349 19.54 11.05 -5.29
N TYR A 350 19.08 11.02 -6.54
CA TYR A 350 18.78 9.79 -7.26
C TYR A 350 19.75 9.52 -8.43
N GLU A 351 20.66 10.45 -8.75
CA GLU A 351 21.53 10.32 -9.93
C GLU A 351 22.44 9.09 -9.88
N GLU A 352 22.92 8.74 -8.69
CA GLU A 352 23.81 7.58 -8.49
C GLU A 352 23.05 6.26 -8.33
N LYS A 353 21.72 6.29 -8.18
CA LYS A 353 20.89 5.08 -7.96
C LYS A 353 20.56 4.37 -9.27
N TYR A 354 20.48 5.10 -10.38
CA TYR A 354 20.01 4.58 -11.66
C TYR A 354 21.10 4.61 -12.72
N SER A 355 21.15 3.55 -13.53
CA SER A 355 22.08 3.46 -14.66
C SER A 355 21.72 4.38 -15.82
N GLU A 356 20.43 4.74 -15.91
CA GLU A 356 19.89 5.61 -16.94
C GLU A 356 18.71 6.43 -16.38
N ILE A 357 18.65 7.71 -16.73
CA ILE A 357 17.63 8.65 -16.23
C ILE A 357 16.99 9.34 -17.41
N TYR A 358 15.66 9.23 -17.48
CA TYR A 358 14.83 9.91 -18.46
C TYR A 358 14.00 10.98 -17.75
N LEU A 359 14.22 12.25 -18.07
CA LEU A 359 13.28 13.29 -17.69
C LEU A 359 11.95 13.09 -18.42
N TRP A 360 10.84 13.48 -17.82
CA TRP A 360 9.51 13.34 -18.39
C TRP A 360 9.34 13.85 -19.82
N ASN A 361 10.11 14.87 -20.21
CA ASN A 361 10.09 15.49 -21.55
C ASN A 361 11.20 14.96 -22.49
N SER A 362 11.90 13.89 -22.11
CA SER A 362 12.96 13.30 -22.93
C SER A 362 12.43 12.76 -24.26
N THR A 363 13.27 12.79 -25.29
CA THR A 363 12.97 12.10 -26.55
C THR A 363 13.41 10.64 -26.44
N ILE A 364 12.44 9.73 -26.35
CA ILE A 364 12.68 8.29 -26.19
C ILE A 364 12.53 7.61 -27.55
N SER A 365 13.62 6.99 -28.01
CA SER A 365 13.71 6.26 -29.28
C SER A 365 13.19 4.83 -29.18
#